data_AF-R6RFV2-F1
#
_entry.id   AF-R6RFV2-F1
#
_cell.length_a   1.000
_cell.length_b   1.000
_cell.length_c   1.000
_cell.angle_alpha   90.00
_cell.angle_beta   90.00
_cell.angle_gamma   90.00
#
_symmetry.space_group_name_H-M   'P 1'
#
loop_
_entity.id
_entity.type
_entity.pdbx_description
1 polymer ?
#
loop_
_entity_poly.entity_id
_entity_poly.type
_entity_poly.pdbx_seq_one_letter_code
_entity_poly.pdbx_strand_id
1 'polypeptide(L)'
;MDKNNKSESLNGVYGAICEIIGFENTVKLYNQMKGSQINFPTRLYSKEYVALEAEKTYDGTSDSLNKIAAEYNYSERTIRKLLKKKNEEE
;
A
#
# COMPACT_ATOMS: atom_id res chain seq x y z
N MET A 1 -12.96 -15.09 29.44
CA MET A 1 -11.76 -14.23 29.54
C MET A 1 -11.63 -13.49 28.23
N ASP A 2 -11.95 -12.21 28.29
CA ASP A 2 -12.32 -11.36 27.16
C ASP A 2 -11.13 -11.09 26.24
N LYS A 3 -11.33 -11.32 24.94
CA LYS A 3 -10.34 -11.03 23.88
C LYS A 3 -10.03 -9.54 23.71
N ASN A 4 -10.70 -8.66 24.46
CA ASN A 4 -10.64 -7.20 24.31
C ASN A 4 -9.53 -6.49 25.10
N ASN A 5 -8.71 -7.18 25.91
CA ASN A 5 -7.70 -6.50 26.76
C ASN A 5 -6.23 -6.83 26.43
N LYS A 6 -5.96 -7.53 25.33
CA LYS A 6 -4.56 -7.85 24.97
C LYS A 6 -3.84 -6.70 24.26
N SER A 7 -4.53 -5.84 23.50
CA SER A 7 -3.91 -4.73 22.78
C SER A 7 -3.23 -3.73 23.71
N GLU A 8 -3.87 -3.38 24.83
CA GLU A 8 -3.34 -2.45 25.84
C GLU A 8 -2.06 -2.95 26.51
N SER A 9 -1.84 -4.27 26.54
CA SER A 9 -0.62 -4.88 27.08
C SER A 9 0.53 -4.93 26.09
N LEU A 10 0.30 -4.61 24.81
CA LEU A 10 1.31 -4.65 23.76
C LEU A 10 2.06 -3.32 23.64
N ASN A 11 3.34 -3.41 23.27
CA ASN A 11 4.18 -2.22 23.14
C ASN A 11 3.70 -1.33 21.98
N GLY A 12 3.20 -0.13 22.31
CA GLY A 12 2.91 0.99 21.42
C GLY A 12 2.35 0.61 20.05
N VAL A 13 3.23 0.52 19.06
CA VAL A 13 2.89 0.20 17.66
C VAL A 13 2.19 -1.15 17.52
N TYR A 14 2.56 -2.16 18.31
CA TYR A 14 1.90 -3.47 18.28
C TYR A 14 0.50 -3.46 18.87
N GLY A 15 0.19 -2.54 19.79
CA GLY A 15 -1.17 -2.33 20.28
C GLY A 15 -2.08 -1.84 19.16
N ALA A 16 -1.66 -0.79 18.46
CA ALA A 16 -2.37 -0.25 17.30
C ALA A 16 -2.52 -1.29 16.18
N ILE A 17 -1.47 -2.06 15.88
CA ILE A 17 -1.56 -3.15 14.89
C ILE A 17 -2.55 -4.23 15.37
N CYS A 18 -2.52 -4.59 16.66
CA CYS A 18 -3.44 -5.60 17.23
C CYS A 18 -4.90 -5.17 17.15
N GLU A 19 -5.20 -3.89 17.27
CA GLU A 19 -6.57 -3.37 17.09
C GLU A 19 -7.04 -3.49 15.64
N ILE A 20 -6.13 -3.34 14.66
CA ILE A 20 -6.45 -3.41 13.23
C ILE A 20 -6.58 -4.85 12.74
N ILE A 21 -5.60 -5.71 13.05
CA ILE A 21 -5.49 -7.06 12.45
C ILE A 21 -5.67 -8.21 13.45
N GLY A 22 -5.86 -7.91 14.74
CA GLY A 22 -6.01 -8.90 15.81
C GLY A 22 -4.67 -9.44 16.37
N PHE A 23 -4.74 -10.05 17.56
CA PHE A 23 -3.57 -10.52 18.29
C PHE A 23 -2.74 -11.57 17.54
N GLU A 24 -3.41 -12.57 16.94
CA GLU A 24 -2.71 -13.66 16.26
C GLU A 24 -1.87 -13.16 15.07
N ASN A 25 -2.42 -12.27 14.26
CA ASN A 25 -1.70 -11.70 13.12
C ASN A 25 -0.60 -10.74 13.57
N THR A 26 -0.81 -10.03 14.68
CA THR A 26 0.22 -9.18 15.29
C THR A 26 1.42 -9.99 15.77
N VAL A 27 1.20 -11.17 16.35
CA VAL A 27 2.28 -12.07 16.76
C VAL A 27 3.06 -12.60 15.54
N LYS A 28 2.36 -12.95 14.44
CA LYS A 28 3.01 -13.34 13.18
C LYS A 28 3.89 -12.21 12.64
N LEU A 29 3.38 -10.99 12.60
CA LEU A 29 4.13 -9.81 12.16
C LEU A 29 5.36 -9.56 13.05
N TYR A 30 5.20 -9.60 14.38
CA TYR A 30 6.30 -9.45 15.33
C TYR A 30 7.41 -10.47 15.07
N ASN A 31 7.06 -11.74 14.91
CA ASN A 31 8.06 -12.80 14.70
C ASN A 31 8.86 -12.61 13.41
N GLN A 32 8.25 -12.07 12.35
CA GLN A 32 8.89 -11.82 11.06
C GLN A 32 9.73 -10.53 11.06
N MET A 33 9.27 -9.48 11.76
CA MET A 33 9.82 -8.13 11.60
C MET A 33 10.60 -7.61 12.82
N LYS A 34 10.58 -8.30 13.96
CA LYS A 34 11.26 -7.83 15.19
C LYS A 34 12.76 -7.60 14.94
N GLY A 35 13.28 -6.51 15.50
CA GLY A 35 14.68 -6.10 15.33
C GLY A 35 14.97 -5.35 14.02
N SER A 36 13.99 -5.25 13.11
CA SER A 36 14.11 -4.45 11.88
C SER A 36 13.49 -3.06 12.06
N GLN A 37 14.09 -2.05 11.44
CA GLN A 37 13.48 -0.73 11.30
C GLN A 37 12.69 -0.67 9.99
N ILE A 38 11.38 -0.45 10.07
CA ILE A 38 10.51 -0.29 8.91
C ILE A 38 10.05 1.16 8.85
N ASN A 39 10.24 1.80 7.70
CA ASN A 39 9.58 3.06 7.40
C ASN A 39 8.39 2.74 6.48
N PHE A 40 7.17 2.93 6.96
CA PHE A 40 5.97 2.65 6.17
C PHE A 40 5.88 3.63 4.99
N PRO A 41 5.97 3.15 3.73
CA PRO A 41 5.83 4.02 2.59
C PRO A 41 4.44 4.65 2.56
N THR A 42 4.35 5.89 2.09
CA THR A 42 3.06 6.57 1.88
C THR A 42 2.23 5.95 0.75
N ARG A 43 2.84 5.10 -0.08
CA ARG A 43 2.21 4.40 -1.19
C ARG A 43 2.16 2.91 -0.88
N LEU A 44 0.96 2.34 -0.96
CA LEU A 44 0.75 0.92 -0.74
C LEU A 44 1.32 0.06 -1.88
N TYR A 45 1.10 0.48 -3.12
CA TYR A 45 1.50 -0.27 -4.31
C TYR A 45 2.83 0.21 -4.87
N SER A 46 3.61 -0.73 -5.42
CA SER A 46 4.86 -0.42 -6.11
C SER A 46 4.58 0.34 -7.41
N LYS A 47 5.56 1.09 -7.88
CA LYS A 47 5.44 1.89 -9.11
C LYS A 47 5.22 0.98 -10.33
N GLU A 48 5.85 -0.18 -10.33
CA GLU A 48 5.77 -1.19 -11.39
C GLU A 48 4.37 -1.79 -11.45
N TYR A 49 3.79 -2.13 -10.30
CA TYR A 49 2.41 -2.62 -10.22
C TYR A 49 1.43 -1.58 -10.77
N VAL A 50 1.57 -0.32 -10.34
CA VAL A 50 0.69 0.77 -10.79
C VAL A 50 0.84 1.05 -12.29
N ALA A 51 2.04 0.93 -12.85
CA ALA A 51 2.25 1.09 -14.29
C ALA A 51 1.53 0.01 -15.10
N LEU A 52 1.64 -1.26 -14.67
CA LEU A 52 0.94 -2.39 -15.30
C LEU A 52 -0.57 -2.24 -15.20
N GLU A 53 -1.07 -1.80 -14.05
CA GLU A 53 -2.51 -1.68 -13.87
C GLU A 53 -3.09 -0.46 -14.59
N ALA A 54 -2.34 0.64 -14.65
CA ALA A 54 -2.70 1.80 -15.45
C ALA A 54 -2.83 1.45 -16.94
N GLU A 55 -1.93 0.63 -17.49
CA GLU A 55 -1.98 0.21 -18.90
C GLU A 55 -3.22 -0.64 -19.20
N LYS A 56 -3.61 -1.54 -18.30
CA LYS A 56 -4.80 -2.38 -18.48
C LYS A 56 -6.10 -1.59 -18.37
N THR A 57 -6.13 -0.59 -17.51
CA THR A 57 -7.34 0.16 -17.15
C THR A 57 -7.50 1.47 -17.91
N TYR A 58 -6.42 1.96 -18.54
CA TYR A 58 -6.44 3.19 -19.33
C TYR A 58 -7.16 2.97 -20.67
N ASP A 59 -8.26 3.69 -20.85
CA ASP A 59 -9.11 3.65 -22.04
C ASP A 59 -8.80 4.75 -23.07
N GLY A 60 -7.71 5.51 -22.87
CA GLY A 60 -7.36 6.65 -23.72
C GLY A 60 -7.90 8.01 -23.23
N THR A 61 -8.82 8.04 -22.25
CA THR A 61 -9.47 9.27 -21.80
C THR A 61 -8.76 9.94 -20.61
N SER A 62 -8.95 11.26 -20.45
CA SER A 62 -8.48 11.95 -19.23
C SER A 62 -9.19 11.48 -17.97
N ASP A 63 -10.42 10.98 -18.10
CA ASP A 63 -11.21 10.50 -16.95
C ASP A 63 -10.66 9.20 -16.37
N SER A 64 -10.21 8.25 -17.20
CA SER A 64 -9.53 7.05 -16.72
C SER A 64 -8.20 7.39 -16.05
N LEU A 65 -7.42 8.33 -16.59
CA LEU A 65 -6.19 8.81 -15.94
C LEU A 65 -6.45 9.40 -14.55
N ASN A 66 -7.50 10.20 -14.40
CA ASN A 66 -7.86 10.78 -13.12
C ASN A 66 -8.32 9.73 -12.11
N LYS A 67 -9.08 8.71 -12.55
CA LYS A 67 -9.48 7.58 -11.70
C LYS A 67 -8.26 6.79 -11.21
N ILE A 68 -7.37 6.41 -12.12
CA ILE A 68 -6.13 5.67 -11.80
C ILE A 68 -5.25 6.51 -10.85
N ALA A 69 -5.11 7.81 -11.12
CA ALA A 69 -4.34 8.72 -10.29
C ALA A 69 -4.91 8.80 -8.85
N ALA A 70 -6.24 8.94 -8.71
CA ALA A 70 -6.90 8.96 -7.42
C ALA A 70 -6.77 7.63 -6.67
N GLU A 71 -7.00 6.50 -7.35
CA GLU A 71 -6.93 5.16 -6.77
C GLU A 71 -5.52 4.84 -6.21
N TYR A 72 -4.48 5.19 -6.96
CA TYR A 72 -3.10 4.89 -6.59
C TYR A 72 -2.36 6.04 -5.89
N ASN A 73 -3.07 7.12 -5.52
CA ASN A 73 -2.49 8.32 -4.88
C ASN A 73 -1.32 8.92 -5.71
N TYR A 74 -1.50 9.02 -7.02
CA TYR A 74 -0.59 9.70 -7.94
C TYR A 74 -1.21 10.98 -8.49
N SER A 75 -0.38 11.83 -9.07
CA SER A 75 -0.89 12.88 -9.97
C SER A 75 -1.16 12.28 -11.35
N GLU A 76 -2.13 12.82 -12.06
CA GLU A 76 -2.41 12.48 -13.46
C GLU A 76 -1.13 12.56 -14.33
N ARG A 77 -0.32 13.61 -14.11
CA ARG A 77 0.98 13.79 -14.77
C ARG A 77 1.92 12.61 -14.55
N THR A 78 1.93 12.03 -13.35
CA THR A 78 2.77 10.88 -13.04
C THR A 78 2.27 9.63 -13.74
N ILE A 79 0.95 9.37 -13.75
CA ILE A 79 0.36 8.24 -14.47
C ILE A 79 0.64 8.35 -15.98
N ARG A 80 0.45 9.53 -16.58
CA ARG A 80 0.84 9.78 -17.99
C ARG A 80 2.31 9.48 -18.28
N LYS A 81 3.21 9.85 -17.36
CA LYS A 81 4.65 9.52 -17.48
C LYS A 81 4.94 8.02 -17.36
N LEU A 82 4.22 7.31 -16.50
CA LEU A 82 4.37 5.85 -16.36
C LEU A 82 3.97 5.14 -17.65
N LEU A 83 2.83 5.53 -18.24
CA LEU A 83 2.35 4.99 -19.51
C LEU A 83 3.32 5.28 -20.67
N LYS A 84 3.87 6.50 -20.75
CA LYS A 84 4.82 6.88 -21.81
C LYS A 84 6.17 6.17 -21.70
N LYS A 85 6.69 5.99 -20.48
CA LYS A 85 8.00 5.34 -20.24
C LYS A 85 8.02 3.90 -20.72
N LYS A 86 6.90 3.17 -20.57
CA LYS A 86 6.82 1.78 -20.99
C LYS A 86 6.86 1.64 -22.52
N ASN A 87 6.22 2.56 -23.24
CA ASN A 87 6.24 2.59 -24.71
C ASN A 87 7.61 3.00 -25.31
N GLU A 88 8.55 3.48 -24.50
CA GLU A 88 9.92 3.82 -24.93
C GLU A 88 10.92 2.69 -24.61
N GLU A 89 10.51 1.68 -23.84
CA GLU A 89 11.30 0.50 -23.49
C GLU A 89 10.96 -0.73 -24.37
N GLU A 90 10.08 -0.55 -25.37
CA GLU A 90 9.86 -1.44 -26.54
C GLU A 90 10.51 -0.87 -27.79
#